data_AF-A0A3R6ESG1-F1
#
_entry.id   AF-A0A3R6ESG1-F1
#
_cell.length_a   1.000
_cell.length_b   1.000
_cell.length_c   1.000
_cell.angle_alpha   90.00
_cell.angle_beta   90.00
_cell.angle_gamma   90.00
#
_symmetry.space_group_name_H-M   'P 1'
#
loop_
_entity.id
_entity.type
_entity.pdbx_description
1 polymer ?
#
loop_
_entity_poly.entity_id
_entity_poly.type
_entity_poly.pdbx_seq_one_letter_code
_entity_poly.pdbx_strand_id
1 'polypeptide(L)'
;MKKAFYMMAAAAIALSSCSSEETTDVAKSSNITFRSAVGFNTRGIEMTNEVGYKMTKMTVSAFDESGAEFFKNYVFNESNGEFTSSEHPSWPNHGSLNFVAYSHSGGEWTGADPVLKKDGATIDAFEPKSAIGEQLDVVFAQGTGNKTDNEAGGLLLNFDHILSQIKIVAKHSSDTYTYKIKGIRIASVGGSAKYEYKFGETNKHNWTAPAATNVVYKKEFDQPIDLSKDTPVDLTNKCNAGDKKGGAMLIPQTLSVWNGSDVAKNTSVRDNNLSLKAL
;
A
#
# COMPACT_ATOMS: atom_id res chain seq x y z
N MET A 1 -84.48 -3.11 21.40
CA MET A 1 -83.95 -3.73 22.64
C MET A 1 -82.70 -4.54 22.30
N LYS A 2 -81.61 -4.34 23.06
CA LYS A 2 -80.35 -5.14 23.18
C LYS A 2 -79.49 -5.32 21.89
N LYS A 3 -78.36 -4.60 21.76
CA LYS A 3 -76.95 -4.99 22.07
C LYS A 3 -76.45 -6.13 21.16
N ALA A 4 -75.62 -5.89 20.13
CA ALA A 4 -74.18 -5.54 20.11
C ALA A 4 -73.26 -6.76 19.88
N PHE A 5 -72.10 -6.48 19.27
CA PHE A 5 -70.91 -7.31 18.96
C PHE A 5 -70.99 -8.09 17.63
N TYR A 6 -70.40 -7.63 16.50
CA TYR A 6 -68.98 -7.39 16.17
C TYR A 6 -68.05 -8.55 16.49
N MET A 7 -67.52 -9.21 15.45
CA MET A 7 -66.09 -9.45 15.24
C MET A 7 -65.87 -9.82 13.78
N MET A 8 -64.87 -9.17 13.19
CA MET A 8 -64.59 -8.98 11.78
C MET A 8 -63.45 -9.92 11.38
N ALA A 9 -63.61 -10.68 10.30
CA ALA A 9 -62.49 -11.36 9.63
C ALA A 9 -62.51 -10.94 8.16
N ALA A 10 -61.86 -9.81 7.88
CA ALA A 10 -61.59 -9.35 6.52
C ALA A 10 -60.27 -9.95 6.04
N ALA A 11 -60.34 -10.97 5.19
CA ALA A 11 -59.21 -11.38 4.37
C ALA A 11 -59.15 -10.45 3.15
N ALA A 12 -58.28 -9.44 3.22
CA ALA A 12 -57.95 -8.61 2.07
C ALA A 12 -56.91 -9.37 1.22
N ILE A 13 -57.33 -9.75 0.00
CA ILE A 13 -56.44 -10.23 -1.05
C ILE A 13 -55.66 -9.01 -1.55
N ALA A 14 -54.47 -8.80 -1.01
CA ALA A 14 -53.50 -7.93 -1.64
C ALA A 14 -52.87 -8.72 -2.81
N LEU A 15 -53.37 -8.45 -4.02
CA LEU A 15 -52.66 -8.74 -5.26
C LEU A 15 -51.44 -7.80 -5.31
N SER A 16 -50.37 -8.15 -4.58
CA SER A 16 -49.08 -7.51 -4.75
C SER A 16 -48.47 -8.07 -6.03
N SER A 17 -48.67 -7.31 -7.10
CA SER A 17 -47.79 -7.13 -8.25
C SER A 17 -46.64 -8.13 -8.35
N CYS A 18 -46.68 -8.95 -9.40
CA CYS A 18 -45.49 -9.59 -9.96
C CYS A 18 -44.49 -8.49 -10.34
N SER A 19 -43.65 -8.14 -9.39
CA SER A 19 -42.31 -7.64 -9.64
C SER A 19 -41.42 -8.47 -8.74
N SER A 20 -41.29 -9.76 -9.09
CA SER A 20 -40.05 -10.44 -8.81
C SER A 20 -39.01 -9.70 -9.64
N GLU A 21 -38.38 -8.71 -9.00
CA GLU A 21 -37.02 -8.35 -9.33
C GLU A 21 -36.28 -9.67 -9.52
N GLU A 22 -35.95 -9.94 -10.78
CA GLU A 22 -34.91 -10.87 -11.15
C GLU A 22 -33.66 -10.30 -10.50
N THR A 23 -33.45 -10.66 -9.23
CA THR A 23 -32.12 -10.67 -8.67
C THR A 23 -31.40 -11.63 -9.60
N THR A 24 -30.61 -11.09 -10.52
CA THR A 24 -29.43 -11.80 -10.96
C THR A 24 -28.65 -12.05 -9.68
N ASP A 25 -28.99 -13.14 -9.01
CA ASP A 25 -28.09 -13.88 -8.17
C ASP A 25 -26.99 -14.30 -9.15
N VAL A 26 -26.08 -13.36 -9.38
CA VAL A 26 -24.81 -13.64 -10.04
C VAL A 26 -24.22 -14.66 -9.09
N ALA A 27 -24.41 -15.94 -9.42
CA ALA A 27 -23.81 -17.04 -8.69
C ALA A 27 -22.37 -16.62 -8.47
N LYS A 28 -22.02 -16.30 -7.21
CA LYS A 28 -20.64 -15.95 -6.87
C LYS A 28 -19.82 -17.12 -7.39
N SER A 29 -19.05 -16.88 -8.44
CA SER A 29 -18.31 -17.95 -9.07
C SER A 29 -17.44 -18.59 -8.00
N SER A 30 -17.30 -19.93 -8.01
CA SER A 30 -16.45 -20.71 -7.09
C SER A 30 -14.94 -20.37 -7.18
N ASN A 31 -14.61 -19.25 -7.78
CA ASN A 31 -13.26 -18.74 -7.97
C ASN A 31 -12.77 -18.11 -6.67
N ILE A 32 -11.48 -18.21 -6.46
CA ILE A 32 -10.76 -17.52 -5.40
C ILE A 32 -10.78 -16.03 -5.74
N THR A 33 -11.31 -15.24 -4.81
CA THR A 33 -11.31 -13.78 -4.86
C THR A 33 -10.71 -13.21 -3.59
N PHE A 34 -10.19 -11.99 -3.70
CA PHE A 34 -9.57 -11.30 -2.57
C PHE A 34 -10.28 -9.98 -2.29
N ARG A 35 -10.25 -9.62 -1.01
CA ARG A 35 -10.44 -8.24 -0.54
C ARG A 35 -9.12 -7.77 0.04
N SER A 36 -8.91 -6.47 0.07
CA SER A 36 -7.69 -5.90 0.61
C SER A 36 -7.93 -4.84 1.66
N ALA A 37 -7.04 -4.78 2.64
CA ALA A 37 -6.85 -3.65 3.53
C ALA A 37 -5.35 -3.28 3.57
N VAL A 38 -5.02 -2.02 3.80
CA VAL A 38 -3.63 -1.54 3.89
C VAL A 38 -3.43 -0.83 5.24
N GLY A 39 -2.48 -1.29 6.06
CA GLY A 39 -2.15 -0.69 7.35
C GLY A 39 -3.23 -0.81 8.44
N PHE A 40 -3.20 0.10 9.43
CA PHE A 40 -4.06 0.07 10.64
C PHE A 40 -5.57 0.29 10.38
N ASN A 41 -5.99 0.44 9.12
CA ASN A 41 -7.39 0.58 8.75
C ASN A 41 -8.00 -0.81 8.54
N THR A 42 -8.52 -1.39 9.61
CA THR A 42 -9.14 -2.73 9.65
C THR A 42 -10.57 -2.76 9.10
N ARG A 43 -10.95 -1.82 8.23
CA ARG A 43 -12.26 -1.83 7.57
C ARG A 43 -12.07 -2.22 6.11
N GLY A 44 -12.39 -3.48 5.81
CA GLY A 44 -12.66 -3.88 4.44
C GLY A 44 -13.75 -2.96 3.88
N ILE A 45 -13.50 -2.41 2.68
CA ILE A 45 -14.19 -1.24 2.08
C ILE A 45 -13.59 0.10 2.56
N GLU A 46 -12.31 0.33 2.28
CA GLU A 46 -11.77 1.66 1.99
C GLU A 46 -10.66 1.48 0.94
N MET A 47 -11.04 1.43 -0.34
CA MET A 47 -10.07 1.49 -1.46
C MET A 47 -9.81 2.91 -1.95
N THR A 48 -10.15 3.87 -1.12
CA THR A 48 -9.75 5.27 -1.25
C THR A 48 -9.58 5.77 0.17
N ASN A 49 -8.44 5.47 0.77
CA ASN A 49 -7.92 6.33 1.81
C ASN A 49 -7.92 7.73 1.19
N GLU A 50 -8.31 8.78 1.93
CA GLU A 50 -8.10 10.20 1.55
C GLU A 50 -6.62 10.53 1.18
N VAL A 51 -5.73 9.54 1.26
CA VAL A 51 -4.29 9.55 1.10
C VAL A 51 -3.81 9.02 -0.28
N GLY A 52 -4.70 8.62 -1.20
CA GLY A 52 -4.36 8.46 -2.62
C GLY A 52 -3.71 7.13 -3.06
N TYR A 53 -3.69 6.09 -2.22
CA TYR A 53 -3.40 4.73 -2.66
C TYR A 53 -4.69 3.99 -2.97
N LYS A 54 -5.12 3.96 -4.24
CA LYS A 54 -6.11 3.01 -4.71
C LYS A 54 -5.35 1.81 -5.28
N MET A 55 -5.36 0.69 -4.56
CA MET A 55 -4.84 -0.55 -5.11
C MET A 55 -5.73 -0.98 -6.27
N THR A 56 -5.18 -1.04 -7.48
CA THR A 56 -5.93 -1.46 -8.68
C THR A 56 -5.56 -2.85 -9.15
N LYS A 57 -4.40 -3.36 -8.71
CA LYS A 57 -3.90 -4.70 -9.05
C LYS A 57 -3.11 -5.28 -7.89
N MET A 58 -3.07 -6.60 -7.78
CA MET A 58 -2.13 -7.34 -6.95
C MET A 58 -1.65 -8.59 -7.67
N THR A 59 -0.46 -9.06 -7.33
CA THR A 59 0.08 -10.33 -7.83
C THR A 59 0.13 -11.31 -6.67
N VAL A 60 -0.42 -12.51 -6.89
CA VAL A 60 -0.62 -13.51 -5.84
C VAL A 60 -0.03 -14.84 -6.27
N SER A 61 0.63 -15.54 -5.34
CA SER A 61 0.93 -16.97 -5.45
C SER A 61 0.25 -17.72 -4.31
N ALA A 62 -0.22 -18.93 -4.60
CA ALA A 62 -0.87 -19.80 -3.64
C ALA A 62 -0.05 -21.07 -3.44
N PHE A 63 -0.03 -21.55 -2.22
CA PHE A 63 0.66 -22.76 -1.80
C PHE A 63 -0.30 -23.65 -1.00
N ASP A 64 -0.24 -24.96 -1.22
CA ASP A 64 -1.02 -25.90 -0.42
C ASP A 64 -0.40 -26.13 0.98
N GLU A 65 -1.04 -26.98 1.78
CA GLU A 65 -0.58 -27.31 3.14
C GLU A 65 0.78 -28.03 3.16
N SER A 66 1.15 -28.71 2.08
CA SER A 66 2.48 -29.31 1.92
C SER A 66 3.56 -28.28 1.55
N GLY A 67 3.13 -27.06 1.18
CA GLY A 67 3.98 -26.00 0.68
C GLY A 67 4.26 -26.10 -0.82
N ALA A 68 3.57 -26.99 -1.54
CA ALA A 68 3.66 -27.07 -2.99
C ALA A 68 2.91 -25.90 -3.62
N GLU A 69 3.44 -25.40 -4.74
CA GLU A 69 2.85 -24.29 -5.49
C GLU A 69 1.53 -24.74 -6.12
N PHE A 70 0.43 -24.10 -5.73
CA PHE A 70 -0.90 -24.34 -6.29
C PHE A 70 -1.13 -23.47 -7.53
N PHE A 71 -0.74 -22.20 -7.46
CA PHE A 71 -0.54 -21.34 -8.63
C PHE A 71 0.50 -20.27 -8.34
N LYS A 72 1.09 -19.73 -9.41
CA LYS A 72 2.18 -18.77 -9.33
C LYS A 72 1.86 -17.46 -10.04
N ASN A 73 2.07 -16.36 -9.34
CA ASN A 73 2.09 -15.01 -9.90
C ASN A 73 0.84 -14.66 -10.73
N TYR A 74 -0.33 -15.09 -10.28
CA TYR A 74 -1.57 -14.69 -10.90
C TYR A 74 -1.87 -13.23 -10.57
N VAL A 75 -2.26 -12.46 -11.58
CA VAL A 75 -2.64 -11.07 -11.43
C VAL A 75 -4.13 -10.99 -11.13
N PHE A 76 -4.47 -10.28 -10.06
CA PHE A 76 -5.84 -9.95 -9.70
C PHE A 76 -6.06 -8.45 -9.83
N ASN A 77 -7.09 -8.07 -10.57
CA ASN A 77 -7.48 -6.69 -10.79
C ASN A 77 -8.66 -6.32 -9.91
N GLU A 78 -8.64 -5.09 -9.42
CA GLU A 78 -9.73 -4.52 -8.63
C GLU A 78 -10.95 -4.23 -9.51
N SER A 79 -12.11 -4.69 -9.04
CA SER A 79 -13.41 -4.30 -9.57
C SER A 79 -14.44 -4.29 -8.44
N ASN A 80 -15.03 -3.12 -8.18
CA ASN A 80 -16.08 -2.90 -7.19
C ASN A 80 -15.75 -3.40 -5.76
N GLY A 81 -14.50 -3.26 -5.31
CA GLY A 81 -14.12 -3.69 -3.94
C GLY A 81 -13.61 -5.12 -3.82
N GLU A 82 -13.58 -5.86 -4.93
CA GLU A 82 -13.11 -7.23 -5.00
C GLU A 82 -12.01 -7.37 -6.05
N PHE A 83 -11.05 -8.26 -5.78
CA PHE A 83 -9.95 -8.56 -6.67
C PHE A 83 -10.20 -9.91 -7.33
N THR A 84 -10.26 -9.88 -8.66
CA THR A 84 -10.55 -11.05 -9.50
C THR A 84 -9.45 -11.26 -10.53
N SER A 85 -9.23 -12.51 -10.94
CA SER A 85 -8.23 -12.87 -11.95
C SER A 85 -8.90 -13.47 -13.18
N SER A 86 -8.34 -13.17 -14.36
CA SER A 86 -8.72 -13.81 -15.63
C SER A 86 -8.39 -15.30 -15.68
N GLU A 87 -7.51 -15.75 -14.79
CA GLU A 87 -7.13 -17.17 -14.69
C GLU A 87 -8.19 -18.02 -13.95
N HIS A 88 -9.17 -17.37 -13.30
CA HIS A 88 -10.27 -18.03 -12.59
C HIS A 88 -9.84 -19.20 -11.68
N PRO A 89 -8.84 -19.02 -10.79
CA PRO A 89 -8.40 -20.10 -9.90
C PRO A 89 -9.54 -20.49 -8.95
N SER A 90 -9.74 -21.78 -8.71
CA SER A 90 -10.81 -22.29 -7.84
C SER A 90 -10.28 -22.87 -6.53
N TRP A 91 -11.11 -22.83 -5.48
CA TRP A 91 -10.77 -23.42 -4.20
C TRP A 91 -10.70 -24.95 -4.30
N PRO A 92 -9.71 -25.61 -3.66
CA PRO A 92 -9.74 -27.05 -3.50
C PRO A 92 -10.95 -27.47 -2.65
N ASN A 93 -11.46 -28.67 -2.87
CA ASN A 93 -12.62 -29.19 -2.13
C ASN A 93 -12.32 -29.42 -0.64
N HIS A 94 -11.05 -29.63 -0.29
CA HIS A 94 -10.56 -29.87 1.06
C HIS A 94 -9.22 -29.17 1.27
N GLY A 95 -8.91 -28.87 2.53
CA GLY A 95 -7.66 -28.22 2.93
C GLY A 95 -7.69 -26.71 2.77
N SER A 96 -6.59 -26.08 3.19
CA SER A 96 -6.38 -24.64 3.10
C SER A 96 -5.27 -24.30 2.11
N LEU A 97 -5.32 -23.09 1.58
CA LEU A 97 -4.28 -22.49 0.77
C LEU A 97 -3.63 -21.33 1.53
N ASN A 98 -2.31 -21.25 1.45
CA ASN A 98 -1.52 -20.11 1.92
C ASN A 98 -1.24 -19.21 0.72
N PHE A 99 -1.61 -17.94 0.85
CA PHE A 99 -1.44 -16.94 -0.18
C PHE A 99 -0.37 -15.96 0.25
N VAL A 100 0.54 -15.64 -0.67
CA VAL A 100 1.47 -14.51 -0.54
C VAL A 100 1.20 -13.58 -1.70
N ALA A 101 1.07 -12.29 -1.39
CA ALA A 101 0.70 -11.27 -2.36
C ALA A 101 1.58 -10.04 -2.22
N TYR A 102 1.79 -9.36 -3.34
CA TYR A 102 2.34 -8.01 -3.35
C TYR A 102 1.55 -7.10 -4.28
N SER A 103 1.63 -5.82 -3.98
CA SER A 103 1.14 -4.76 -4.83
C SER A 103 2.05 -3.55 -4.69
N HIS A 104 1.88 -2.59 -5.58
CA HIS A 104 2.56 -1.32 -5.52
C HIS A 104 1.67 -0.20 -6.05
N SER A 105 2.00 1.04 -5.70
CA SER A 105 1.29 2.21 -6.20
C SER A 105 1.42 2.31 -7.72
N GLY A 106 0.48 3.02 -8.35
CA GLY A 106 0.43 3.12 -9.81
C GLY A 106 1.77 3.55 -10.43
N GLY A 107 2.09 2.97 -11.59
CA GLY A 107 3.38 3.10 -12.26
C GLY A 107 3.89 1.74 -12.69
N GLU A 108 4.93 1.73 -13.53
CA GLU A 108 5.59 0.50 -13.94
C GLU A 108 6.66 0.10 -12.92
N TRP A 109 6.63 -1.16 -12.50
CA TRP A 109 7.70 -1.75 -11.71
C TRP A 109 8.97 -1.81 -12.55
N THR A 110 10.08 -1.38 -11.97
CA THR A 110 11.39 -1.43 -12.61
C THR A 110 12.37 -2.06 -11.63
N GLY A 111 13.15 -3.07 -12.07
CA GLY A 111 14.13 -3.75 -11.23
C GLY A 111 13.84 -5.24 -11.08
N ALA A 112 14.38 -5.85 -10.02
CA ALA A 112 14.16 -7.25 -9.73
C ALA A 112 12.70 -7.51 -9.34
N ASP A 113 12.08 -8.52 -9.95
CA ASP A 113 10.73 -8.92 -9.60
C ASP A 113 10.70 -9.59 -8.22
N PRO A 114 9.63 -9.35 -7.42
CA PRO A 114 9.40 -10.13 -6.22
C PRO A 114 9.28 -11.63 -6.50
N VAL A 115 10.00 -12.43 -5.72
CA VAL A 115 9.89 -13.88 -5.71
C VAL A 115 9.02 -14.29 -4.53
N LEU A 116 7.82 -14.78 -4.82
CA LEU A 116 6.86 -15.27 -3.83
C LEU A 116 7.16 -16.74 -3.49
N LYS A 117 7.13 -17.07 -2.20
CA LYS A 117 7.46 -18.39 -1.64
C LYS A 117 6.40 -18.79 -0.62
N LYS A 118 6.33 -20.08 -0.28
CA LYS A 118 5.38 -20.60 0.73
C LYS A 118 5.52 -19.94 2.10
N ASP A 119 6.73 -19.47 2.43
CA ASP A 119 7.13 -18.91 3.72
C ASP A 119 7.43 -17.41 3.64
N GLY A 120 7.02 -16.74 2.55
CA GLY A 120 7.12 -15.29 2.42
C GLY A 120 7.54 -14.86 1.02
N ALA A 121 8.41 -13.85 0.93
CA ALA A 121 8.84 -13.32 -0.36
C ALA A 121 10.24 -12.70 -0.30
N THR A 122 10.90 -12.56 -1.45
CA THR A 122 12.20 -11.88 -1.54
C THR A 122 12.27 -10.94 -2.73
N ILE A 123 13.03 -9.87 -2.60
CA ILE A 123 13.48 -9.02 -3.71
C ILE A 123 14.99 -8.89 -3.58
N ASP A 124 15.76 -9.38 -4.55
CA ASP A 124 17.22 -9.50 -4.39
C ASP A 124 17.95 -8.15 -4.36
N ALA A 125 17.46 -7.16 -5.11
CA ALA A 125 18.02 -5.81 -5.15
C ALA A 125 16.90 -4.78 -5.40
N PHE A 126 16.10 -4.49 -4.37
CA PHE A 126 15.08 -3.46 -4.48
C PHE A 126 15.74 -2.07 -4.49
N GLU A 127 15.31 -1.21 -5.40
CA GLU A 127 15.82 0.16 -5.57
C GLU A 127 14.64 1.11 -5.84
N PRO A 128 14.33 2.05 -4.91
CA PRO A 128 13.41 3.14 -5.22
C PRO A 128 13.96 3.98 -6.38
N LYS A 129 13.08 4.43 -7.27
CA LYS A 129 13.47 5.34 -8.35
C LYS A 129 14.14 6.61 -7.82
N SER A 130 15.09 7.14 -8.60
CA SER A 130 15.84 8.36 -8.26
C SER A 130 14.96 9.61 -8.21
N ALA A 131 13.96 9.69 -9.09
CA ALA A 131 12.96 10.74 -9.08
C ALA A 131 11.89 10.43 -8.03
N ILE A 132 11.78 11.28 -6.99
CA ILE A 132 10.85 11.09 -5.87
C ILE A 132 9.41 10.85 -6.36
N GLY A 133 8.94 11.63 -7.33
CA GLY A 133 7.58 11.51 -7.87
C GLY A 133 7.29 10.23 -8.68
N GLU A 134 8.30 9.41 -8.94
CA GLU A 134 8.16 8.10 -9.59
C GLU A 134 8.39 6.93 -8.63
N GLN A 135 8.75 7.19 -7.37
CA GLN A 135 8.94 6.12 -6.38
C GLN A 135 7.61 5.42 -6.12
N LEU A 136 7.66 4.09 -6.09
CA LEU A 136 6.50 3.25 -5.84
C LEU A 136 6.39 2.99 -4.34
N ASP A 137 5.17 3.05 -3.83
CA ASP A 137 4.84 2.55 -2.50
C ASP A 137 4.50 1.08 -2.63
N VAL A 138 5.28 0.22 -1.99
CA VAL A 138 5.23 -1.24 -2.19
C VAL A 138 4.70 -1.88 -0.93
N VAL A 139 3.75 -2.80 -1.13
CA VAL A 139 3.06 -3.47 -0.05
C VAL A 139 3.06 -4.99 -0.24
N PHE A 140 3.19 -5.71 0.86
CA PHE A 140 3.12 -7.18 0.90
C PHE A 140 2.03 -7.63 1.86
N ALA A 141 1.37 -8.73 1.53
CA ALA A 141 0.40 -9.38 2.39
C ALA A 141 0.57 -10.90 2.34
N GLN A 142 -0.03 -11.53 3.35
CA GLN A 142 -0.28 -12.96 3.34
C GLN A 142 -1.64 -13.25 3.94
N GLY A 143 -2.17 -14.41 3.63
CA GLY A 143 -3.38 -14.92 4.26
C GLY A 143 -3.52 -16.41 4.02
N THR A 144 -4.19 -17.09 4.93
CA THR A 144 -4.60 -18.49 4.76
C THR A 144 -6.10 -18.50 4.59
N GLY A 145 -6.59 -19.25 3.61
CA GLY A 145 -8.02 -19.39 3.36
C GLY A 145 -8.40 -20.78 2.88
N ASN A 146 -9.69 -21.08 2.90
CA ASN A 146 -10.24 -22.34 2.42
C ASN A 146 -11.62 -22.10 1.77
N LYS A 147 -12.13 -23.13 1.09
CA LYS A 147 -13.41 -23.05 0.38
C LYS A 147 -14.57 -22.68 1.32
N THR A 148 -14.70 -23.39 2.43
CA THR A 148 -15.82 -23.26 3.37
C THR A 148 -15.97 -21.84 3.91
N ASP A 149 -14.86 -21.21 4.27
CA ASP A 149 -14.87 -19.91 4.93
C ASP A 149 -14.78 -18.73 3.95
N ASN A 150 -14.25 -18.93 2.74
CA ASN A 150 -13.88 -17.84 1.84
C ASN A 150 -14.54 -17.86 0.46
N GLU A 151 -15.19 -18.94 0.01
CA GLU A 151 -15.84 -18.99 -1.31
C GLU A 151 -16.94 -17.91 -1.46
N ALA A 152 -17.77 -17.73 -0.44
CA ALA A 152 -18.87 -16.76 -0.51
C ALA A 152 -18.42 -15.30 -0.31
N GLY A 153 -17.27 -15.05 0.33
CA GLY A 153 -16.90 -13.73 0.83
C GLY A 153 -15.56 -13.19 0.34
N GLY A 154 -14.74 -14.01 -0.30
CA GLY A 154 -13.35 -13.71 -0.62
C GLY A 154 -12.45 -13.62 0.64
N LEU A 155 -11.17 -13.91 0.44
CA LEU A 155 -10.16 -13.81 1.51
C LEU A 155 -9.71 -12.35 1.67
N LEU A 156 -9.73 -11.84 2.92
CA LEU A 156 -9.16 -10.53 3.23
C LEU A 156 -7.64 -10.64 3.39
N LEU A 157 -6.90 -9.90 2.58
CA LEU A 157 -5.45 -9.72 2.69
C LEU A 157 -5.13 -8.36 3.33
N ASN A 158 -4.40 -8.40 4.44
CA ASN A 158 -3.92 -7.20 5.12
C ASN A 158 -2.49 -6.91 4.65
N PHE A 159 -2.32 -5.81 3.93
CA PHE A 159 -1.08 -5.37 3.32
C PHE A 159 -0.29 -4.45 4.24
N ASP A 160 1.00 -4.72 4.36
CA ASP A 160 1.97 -3.90 5.07
C ASP A 160 2.84 -3.10 4.10
N HIS A 161 3.08 -1.84 4.40
CA HIS A 161 4.10 -1.04 3.71
C HIS A 161 5.50 -1.52 4.06
N ILE A 162 6.34 -1.73 3.06
CA ILE A 162 7.71 -2.23 3.26
C ILE A 162 8.76 -1.10 3.31
N LEU A 163 8.35 0.12 2.94
CA LEU A 163 9.18 1.31 2.83
C LEU A 163 8.83 2.34 3.90
N SER A 164 9.77 3.24 4.18
CA SER A 164 9.56 4.39 5.05
C SER A 164 9.23 5.63 4.23
N GLN A 165 8.12 6.30 4.54
CA GLN A 165 7.78 7.59 3.96
C GLN A 165 8.38 8.73 4.78
N ILE A 166 9.04 9.68 4.11
CA ILE A 166 9.55 10.89 4.76
C ILE A 166 8.52 12.02 4.70
N LYS A 167 8.17 12.54 5.87
CA LYS A 167 7.38 13.78 6.02
C LYS A 167 8.30 14.98 6.15
N ILE A 168 8.09 16.00 5.32
CA ILE A 168 8.89 17.22 5.30
C ILE A 168 8.00 18.41 5.57
N VAL A 169 8.25 19.08 6.70
CA VAL A 169 7.51 20.26 7.11
C VAL A 169 8.51 21.36 7.45
N ALA A 170 8.30 22.56 6.90
CA ALA A 170 9.19 23.69 7.09
C ALA A 170 8.43 24.94 7.53
N LYS A 171 9.06 25.74 8.39
CA LYS A 171 8.63 27.10 8.77
C LYS A 171 9.86 27.97 9.03
N HIS A 172 9.67 29.28 9.02
CA HIS A 172 10.67 30.23 9.52
C HIS A 172 10.13 30.98 10.73
N SER A 173 11.00 31.61 11.51
CA SER A 173 10.60 32.45 12.66
C SER A 173 10.89 33.94 12.44
N SER A 174 11.50 34.32 11.32
CA SER A 174 11.89 35.71 11.06
C SER A 174 10.69 36.63 10.79
N ASP A 175 10.74 37.82 11.40
CA ASP A 175 9.83 38.94 11.14
C ASP A 175 10.32 39.89 10.04
N THR A 176 11.56 39.74 9.59
CA THR A 176 12.23 40.69 8.68
C THR A 176 12.52 40.08 7.32
N TYR A 177 12.74 38.76 7.26
CA TYR A 177 13.15 38.07 6.05
C TYR A 177 12.07 37.12 5.54
N THR A 178 11.89 37.11 4.22
CA THR A 178 11.10 36.10 3.51
C THR A 178 12.00 34.92 3.17
N TYR A 179 11.55 33.71 3.50
CA TYR A 179 12.23 32.48 3.15
C TYR A 179 11.45 31.75 2.07
N LYS A 180 12.16 31.31 1.03
CA LYS A 180 11.60 30.48 -0.04
C LYS A 180 12.44 29.23 -0.19
N ILE A 181 11.81 28.09 -0.49
CA ILE A 181 12.49 26.83 -0.76
C ILE A 181 12.50 26.61 -2.26
N LYS A 182 13.69 26.42 -2.84
CA LYS A 182 13.84 26.11 -4.28
C LYS A 182 13.92 24.60 -4.52
N GLY A 183 14.31 23.83 -3.51
CA GLY A 183 14.29 22.38 -3.61
C GLY A 183 14.58 21.65 -2.31
N ILE A 184 14.48 20.33 -2.40
CA ILE A 184 14.74 19.41 -1.31
C ILE A 184 15.79 18.40 -1.77
N ARG A 185 16.74 18.11 -0.88
CA ARG A 185 17.72 17.05 -1.07
C ARG A 185 17.76 16.14 0.17
N ILE A 186 17.57 14.85 -0.07
CA ILE A 186 17.73 13.78 0.91
C ILE A 186 19.00 13.02 0.51
N ALA A 187 20.07 13.21 1.28
CA ALA A 187 21.38 12.60 1.01
C ALA A 187 21.68 11.45 1.99
N SER A 188 22.67 10.63 1.64
CA SER A 188 23.14 9.50 2.45
C SER A 188 22.10 8.40 2.64
N VAL A 189 21.30 8.15 1.60
CA VAL A 189 20.28 7.12 1.61
C VAL A 189 20.86 5.80 1.09
N GLY A 190 20.55 4.68 1.73
CA GLY A 190 20.79 3.36 1.13
C GLY A 190 19.97 3.20 -0.16
N GLY A 191 20.63 3.19 -1.31
CA GLY A 191 19.94 3.21 -2.62
C GLY A 191 19.34 1.88 -3.04
N SER A 192 19.95 0.77 -2.62
CA SER A 192 19.45 -0.57 -2.89
C SER A 192 19.73 -1.49 -1.71
N ALA A 193 18.87 -2.48 -1.53
CA ALA A 193 19.06 -3.55 -0.54
C ALA A 193 18.26 -4.78 -0.94
N LYS A 194 18.65 -5.92 -0.39
CA LYS A 194 17.86 -7.15 -0.45
C LYS A 194 16.72 -7.06 0.55
N TYR A 195 15.51 -7.37 0.08
CA TYR A 195 14.31 -7.46 0.90
C TYR A 195 13.92 -8.92 1.12
N GLU A 196 13.50 -9.22 2.35
CA GLU A 196 12.88 -10.49 2.72
C GLU A 196 11.63 -10.24 3.57
N TYR A 197 10.52 -10.79 3.11
CA TYR A 197 9.28 -10.93 3.84
C TYR A 197 9.20 -12.35 4.41
N LYS A 198 8.93 -12.50 5.71
CA LYS A 198 8.89 -13.78 6.41
C LYS A 198 7.51 -14.06 7.00
N PHE A 199 6.87 -15.12 6.53
CA PHE A 199 5.54 -15.52 6.98
C PHE A 199 5.58 -15.98 8.44
N GLY A 200 4.67 -15.44 9.26
CA GLY A 200 4.40 -15.92 10.63
C GLY A 200 5.36 -15.35 11.68
N GLU A 201 6.37 -14.58 11.27
CA GLU A 201 7.32 -13.96 12.19
C GLU A 201 6.84 -12.60 12.71
N THR A 202 7.16 -12.27 13.96
CA THR A 202 6.88 -10.94 14.55
C THR A 202 7.61 -9.83 13.80
N ASN A 203 8.86 -10.08 13.38
CA ASN A 203 9.67 -9.17 12.56
C ASN A 203 9.68 -9.63 11.10
N LYS A 204 8.49 -9.67 10.51
CA LYS A 204 8.26 -10.20 9.15
C LYS A 204 8.93 -9.43 8.01
N HIS A 205 9.45 -8.22 8.22
CA HIS A 205 10.13 -7.44 7.19
C HIS A 205 11.60 -7.27 7.51
N ASN A 206 12.47 -7.70 6.61
CA ASN A 206 13.92 -7.65 6.79
C ASN A 206 14.61 -7.03 5.58
N TRP A 207 15.55 -6.14 5.86
CA TRP A 207 16.38 -5.46 4.86
C TRP A 207 17.84 -5.81 5.12
N THR A 208 18.51 -6.37 4.11
CA THR A 208 19.89 -6.86 4.22
C THR A 208 20.71 -6.45 3.01
N ALA A 209 22.03 -6.63 3.10
CA ALA A 209 22.96 -6.30 2.02
C ALA A 209 22.72 -4.91 1.40
N PRO A 210 22.69 -3.83 2.22
CA PRO A 210 22.57 -2.49 1.67
C PRO A 210 23.73 -2.19 0.72
N ALA A 211 23.44 -1.52 -0.38
CA ALA A 211 24.45 -1.08 -1.33
C ALA A 211 25.54 -0.26 -0.62
N ALA A 212 26.80 -0.47 -1.02
CA ALA A 212 27.94 0.22 -0.42
C ALA A 212 27.96 1.73 -0.72
N THR A 213 27.26 2.16 -1.77
CA THR A 213 27.19 3.55 -2.19
C THR A 213 25.82 4.13 -1.83
N ASN A 214 25.85 5.23 -1.10
CA ASN A 214 24.65 6.00 -0.81
C ASN A 214 24.17 6.77 -2.04
N VAL A 215 22.86 6.96 -2.12
CA VAL A 215 22.21 7.78 -3.15
C VAL A 215 21.68 9.08 -2.58
N VAL A 216 21.28 9.96 -3.50
CA VAL A 216 20.69 11.25 -3.20
C VAL A 216 19.36 11.33 -3.95
N TYR A 217 18.27 11.53 -3.21
CA TYR A 217 16.99 11.90 -3.79
C TYR A 217 16.83 13.40 -3.75
N LYS A 218 16.47 14.00 -4.89
CA LYS A 218 16.33 15.45 -5.02
C LYS A 218 15.06 15.82 -5.76
N LYS A 219 14.47 16.95 -5.36
CA LYS A 219 13.42 17.65 -6.09
C LYS A 219 13.76 19.12 -6.13
N GLU A 220 13.88 19.65 -7.34
CA GLU A 220 13.88 21.09 -7.57
C GLU A 220 12.46 21.50 -7.96
N PHE A 221 11.99 22.60 -7.40
CA PHE A 221 10.68 23.15 -7.71
C PHE A 221 10.80 24.17 -8.84
N ASP A 222 9.91 24.11 -9.83
CA ASP A 222 9.91 25.06 -10.95
C ASP A 222 9.78 26.49 -10.44
N GLN A 223 8.87 26.70 -9.48
CA GLN A 223 8.74 27.93 -8.71
C GLN A 223 9.13 27.72 -7.25
N PRO A 224 9.87 28.66 -6.63
CA PRO A 224 10.15 28.59 -5.20
C PRO A 224 8.87 28.55 -4.37
N ILE A 225 8.89 27.79 -3.28
CA ILE A 225 7.77 27.69 -2.35
C ILE A 225 8.00 28.69 -1.21
N ASP A 226 7.07 29.62 -1.02
CA ASP A 226 7.11 30.56 0.10
C ASP A 226 6.86 29.82 1.42
N LEU A 227 7.73 30.06 2.39
CA LEU A 227 7.50 29.64 3.77
C LEU A 227 6.68 30.69 4.50
N SER A 228 5.87 30.23 5.46
CA SER A 228 5.16 31.11 6.37
C SER A 228 5.75 31.04 7.78
N LYS A 229 5.59 32.12 8.54
CA LYS A 229 6.02 32.21 9.94
C LYS A 229 5.13 31.36 10.85
N ASP A 230 3.81 31.50 10.68
CA ASP A 230 2.83 31.01 11.64
C ASP A 230 2.36 29.59 11.32
N THR A 231 2.26 29.23 10.04
CA THR A 231 1.79 27.92 9.59
C THR A 231 2.92 27.12 8.95
N PRO A 232 3.30 25.97 9.53
CA PRO A 232 4.25 25.08 8.88
C PRO A 232 3.75 24.65 7.50
N VAL A 233 4.61 24.78 6.51
CA VAL A 233 4.33 24.37 5.13
C VAL A 233 4.70 22.90 4.99
N ASP A 234 3.73 22.06 4.64
CA ASP A 234 3.97 20.65 4.31
C ASP A 234 4.46 20.54 2.86
N LEU A 235 5.69 20.07 2.70
CA LEU A 235 6.36 19.91 1.42
C LEU A 235 6.31 18.46 0.92
N THR A 236 5.75 17.54 1.70
CA THR A 236 5.78 16.09 1.43
C THR A 236 5.22 15.78 0.04
N ASN A 237 3.99 16.24 -0.24
CA ASN A 237 3.33 16.04 -1.52
C ASN A 237 3.91 16.90 -2.65
N LYS A 238 4.63 17.98 -2.32
CA LYS A 238 5.26 18.87 -3.33
C LYS A 238 6.42 18.17 -4.04
N CYS A 239 6.95 17.11 -3.45
CA CYS A 239 8.01 16.29 -4.05
C CYS A 239 7.52 15.42 -5.22
N ASN A 240 6.21 15.18 -5.34
CA ASN A 240 5.66 14.29 -6.36
C ASN A 240 5.39 15.00 -7.68
N ALA A 241 5.18 14.21 -8.74
CA ALA A 241 4.68 14.70 -10.01
C ALA A 241 3.14 14.83 -9.97
N GLY A 242 2.61 16.00 -10.35
CA GLY A 242 1.17 16.29 -10.36
C GLY A 242 0.56 16.35 -8.95
N ASP A 243 -0.74 16.09 -8.85
CA ASP A 243 -1.49 16.06 -7.58
C ASP A 243 -1.32 14.77 -6.78
N LYS A 244 -0.34 13.92 -7.16
CA LYS A 244 -0.05 12.67 -6.45
C LYS A 244 0.29 12.96 -5.00
N LYS A 245 -0.46 12.33 -4.10
CA LYS A 245 -0.17 12.34 -2.66
C LYS A 245 0.88 11.27 -2.36
N GLY A 246 1.77 11.54 -1.42
CA GLY A 246 2.93 10.70 -1.08
C GLY A 246 4.17 11.55 -0.81
N GLY A 247 5.15 10.98 -0.11
CA GLY A 247 6.46 11.60 0.10
C GLY A 247 7.56 10.79 -0.56
N ALA A 248 8.81 11.17 -0.30
CA ALA A 248 9.94 10.31 -0.63
C ALA A 248 9.82 8.97 0.11
N MET A 249 9.92 7.87 -0.64
CA MET A 249 9.91 6.51 -0.14
C MET A 249 11.36 6.01 -0.04
N LEU A 250 11.77 5.64 1.17
CA LEU A 250 13.11 5.16 1.46
C LEU A 250 13.07 3.70 1.91
N ILE A 251 14.15 2.98 1.61
CA ILE A 251 14.43 1.73 2.30
C ILE A 251 14.61 2.04 3.79
N PRO A 252 13.90 1.34 4.71
CA PRO A 252 14.09 1.47 6.14
C PRO A 252 15.57 1.31 6.50
N GLN A 253 16.12 2.29 7.21
CA GLN A 253 17.54 2.36 7.51
C GLN A 253 17.75 2.94 8.90
N THR A 254 18.80 2.46 9.59
CA THR A 254 19.22 3.01 10.87
C THR A 254 19.93 4.34 10.65
N LEU A 255 19.50 5.37 11.36
CA LEU A 255 20.07 6.70 11.26
C LEU A 255 21.01 6.98 12.42
N SER A 256 22.20 7.48 12.12
CA SER A 256 23.05 8.16 13.10
C SER A 256 22.51 9.58 13.26
N VAL A 257 22.17 9.96 14.49
CA VAL A 257 21.72 11.34 14.78
C VAL A 257 22.82 12.32 14.38
N TRP A 258 22.45 13.35 13.62
CA TRP A 258 23.39 14.42 13.31
C TRP A 258 23.75 15.18 14.60
N ASN A 259 25.04 15.28 14.89
CA ASN A 259 25.58 15.89 16.10
C ASN A 259 25.57 17.45 16.09
N GLY A 260 24.86 18.07 15.15
CA GLY A 260 24.72 19.53 15.06
C GLY A 260 25.99 20.28 14.66
N SER A 261 27.07 19.58 14.32
CA SER A 261 28.33 20.21 13.93
C SER A 261 28.23 20.76 12.51
N ASP A 262 28.64 22.02 12.31
CA ASP A 262 28.81 22.59 10.97
C ASP A 262 29.70 21.67 10.13
N VAL A 263 29.20 21.26 8.97
CA VAL A 263 30.01 20.53 8.01
C VAL A 263 31.01 21.53 7.44
N ALA A 264 32.28 21.41 7.85
CA ALA A 264 33.37 22.25 7.34
C ALA A 264 33.33 22.27 5.80
N LYS A 265 33.54 23.46 5.21
CA LYS A 265 33.48 23.69 3.76
C LYS A 265 34.22 22.59 2.97
N ASN A 266 33.42 21.73 2.36
CA ASN A 266 33.65 20.86 1.20
C ASN A 266 35.13 20.55 0.85
N THR A 267 35.63 19.41 1.30
CA THR A 267 36.63 18.63 0.56
C THR A 267 36.22 17.17 0.65
N SER A 268 35.76 16.61 -0.49
CA SER A 268 35.32 15.21 -0.66
C SER A 268 34.20 14.74 0.29
N VAL A 269 32.98 14.75 -0.23
CA VAL A 269 31.74 14.25 0.40
C VAL A 269 31.93 12.83 0.95
N ARG A 270 32.19 12.72 2.26
CA ARG A 270 31.85 11.53 3.04
C ARG A 270 30.67 11.90 3.94
N ASP A 271 29.50 11.98 3.32
CA ASP A 271 28.23 12.12 4.03
C ASP A 271 27.86 10.76 4.64
N ASN A 272 28.36 10.51 5.85
CA ASN A 272 28.05 9.29 6.61
C ASN A 272 26.73 9.40 7.40
N ASN A 273 26.03 10.55 7.33
CA ASN A 273 24.78 10.79 8.04
C ASN A 273 23.69 11.26 7.07
N LEU A 274 22.46 10.77 7.25
CA LEU A 274 21.28 11.28 6.55
C LEU A 274 21.04 12.72 6.97
N SER A 275 21.29 13.67 6.08
CA SER A 275 20.99 15.08 6.31
C SER A 275 19.85 15.53 5.39
N LEU A 276 18.77 16.02 5.96
CA LEU A 276 17.72 16.73 5.23
C LEU A 276 18.11 18.21 5.18
N LYS A 277 18.60 18.67 4.02
CA LYS A 277 18.87 20.09 3.79
C LYS A 277 17.80 20.64 2.86
N ALA A 278 17.03 21.61 3.33
CA ALA A 278 16.24 22.47 2.47
C ALA A 278 17.20 23.44 1.75
N LEU A 279 17.14 23.50 0.42
CA LEU A 279 17.93 24.40 -0.42
C LEU A 279 17.10 25.62 -0.84
#